data_AF-A0A5C2SET2-F1
#
_entry.id   AF-A0A5C2SET2-F1
#
_cell.length_a   1.000
_cell.length_b   1.000
_cell.length_c   1.000
_cell.angle_alpha   90.00
_cell.angle_beta   90.00
_cell.angle_gamma   90.00
#
_symmetry.space_group_name_H-M   'P 1'
#
loop_
_entity.id
_entity.type
_entity.pdbx_description
1 polymer ?
#
loop_
_entity_poly.entity_id
_entity_poly.type
_entity_poly.pdbx_seq_one_letter_code
_entity_poly.pdbx_strand_id
1 'polypeptide(L)'
;MAAAPTKQSLQKLYSSMLKTSESFSSYNFRSYFVRRTNSTFREIQDETDPARLAAFYAEKSNELAVLKRSAVVNQLYGGTRLVVEEQKPVRERGDI
;
A
#
# COMPACT_ATOMS: atom_id res chain seq x y z
N MET A 1 4.22 -4.18 28.81
CA MET A 1 3.89 -3.23 27.73
C MET A 1 4.65 -3.67 26.49
N ALA A 2 4.01 -3.68 25.31
CA ALA A 2 4.71 -4.02 24.07
C ALA A 2 5.84 -3.00 23.83
N ALA A 3 7.03 -3.47 23.49
CA ALA A 3 8.16 -2.59 23.20
C ALA A 3 7.85 -1.69 22.01
N ALA A 4 8.33 -0.45 22.05
CA ALA A 4 8.15 0.49 20.95
C ALA A 4 8.72 -0.11 19.64
N PRO A 5 8.00 0.02 18.51
CA PRO A 5 8.46 -0.53 17.24
C PRO A 5 9.74 0.18 16.78
N THR A 6 10.70 -0.59 16.28
CA THR A 6 11.93 -0.02 15.72
C THR A 6 11.65 0.62 14.35
N LYS A 7 12.47 1.61 13.95
CA LYS A 7 12.38 2.22 12.61
C LYS A 7 12.41 1.18 11.48
N GLN A 8 13.22 0.14 11.62
CA GLN A 8 13.30 -0.98 10.68
C GLN A 8 11.99 -1.77 10.59
N SER A 9 11.31 -1.98 11.72
CA SER A 9 10.02 -2.68 11.74
C SER A 9 8.93 -1.88 11.01
N LEU A 10 8.91 -0.55 11.19
CA LEU A 10 8.00 0.36 10.48
C LEU A 10 8.27 0.38 8.97
N GLN A 11 9.54 0.42 8.56
CA GLN A 11 9.92 0.33 7.15
C GLN A 11 9.49 -1.00 6.52
N LYS A 12 9.69 -2.12 7.20
CA LYS A 12 9.23 -3.43 6.74
C LYS A 12 7.71 -3.49 6.60
N LEU A 13 6.99 -2.91 7.56
CA LEU A 13 5.52 -2.83 7.52
C LEU A 13 5.05 -2.00 6.32
N TYR A 14 5.64 -0.82 6.11
CA TYR A 14 5.38 0.04 4.96
C TYR A 14 5.60 -0.70 3.63
N SER A 15 6.78 -1.30 3.44
CA SER A 15 7.09 -2.05 2.22
C SER A 15 6.14 -3.23 1.99
N SER A 16 5.72 -3.92 3.06
CA SER A 16 4.75 -5.01 2.95
C SER A 16 3.36 -4.51 2.55
N MET A 17 2.91 -3.38 3.11
CA MET A 17 1.62 -2.78 2.75
C MET A 17 1.64 -2.26 1.31
N LEU A 18 2.74 -1.62 0.89
CA LEU A 18 2.90 -1.12 -0.47
C LEU A 18 2.87 -2.26 -1.50
N LYS A 19 3.66 -3.32 -1.25
CA LYS A 19 3.68 -4.50 -2.12
C LYS A 19 2.32 -5.20 -2.21
N THR A 20 1.58 -5.26 -1.10
CA THR A 20 0.22 -5.84 -1.10
C THR A 20 -0.76 -4.94 -1.85
N SER A 21 -0.63 -3.62 -1.72
CA SER A 21 -1.45 -2.65 -2.47
C SER A 21 -1.21 -2.76 -3.98
N GLU A 22 0.03 -2.99 -4.39
CA GLU A 22 0.41 -3.17 -5.80
C GLU A 22 -0.12 -4.47 -6.40
N SER A 23 -0.38 -5.49 -5.58
CA SER A 23 -0.85 -6.79 -6.07
C SER A 23 -2.35 -6.83 -6.39
N PHE A 24 -3.11 -5.77 -6.12
CA PHE A 24 -4.52 -5.70 -6.53
C PHE A 24 -4.63 -5.70 -8.05
N SER A 25 -5.53 -6.53 -8.59
CA SER A 25 -5.77 -6.61 -10.03
C SER A 25 -6.47 -5.35 -10.53
N SER A 26 -7.48 -4.88 -9.78
CA SER A 26 -8.26 -3.70 -10.13
C SER A 26 -7.47 -2.40 -9.95
N TYR A 27 -7.38 -1.58 -11.00
CA TYR A 27 -6.69 -0.30 -10.99
C TYR A 27 -7.12 0.63 -9.85
N ASN A 28 -8.42 0.74 -9.60
CA ASN A 28 -8.96 1.64 -8.57
C ASN A 28 -8.45 1.27 -7.18
N PHE A 29 -8.50 -0.02 -6.82
CA PHE A 29 -8.02 -0.48 -5.52
C PHE A 29 -6.50 -0.35 -5.41
N ARG A 30 -5.77 -0.78 -6.44
CA ARG A 30 -4.31 -0.64 -6.48
C ARG A 30 -3.88 0.81 -6.26
N SER A 31 -4.40 1.73 -7.05
CA SER A 31 -4.06 3.16 -6.98
C SER A 31 -4.49 3.78 -5.64
N TYR A 32 -5.68 3.43 -5.14
CA TYR A 32 -6.18 3.92 -3.86
C TYR A 32 -5.30 3.47 -2.69
N PHE A 33 -5.03 2.16 -2.57
CA PHE A 33 -4.28 1.62 -1.45
C PHE A 33 -2.80 2.01 -1.47
N VAL A 34 -2.18 2.16 -2.66
CA VAL A 34 -0.84 2.74 -2.79
C VAL A 34 -0.82 4.17 -2.26
N ARG A 35 -1.75 5.02 -2.72
CA ARG A 35 -1.82 6.42 -2.26
C ARG A 35 -2.10 6.52 -0.77
N ARG A 36 -3.04 5.72 -0.26
CA ARG A 36 -3.41 5.70 1.17
C ARG A 36 -2.23 5.28 2.04
N THR A 37 -1.55 4.20 1.68
CA THR A 37 -0.35 3.72 2.39
C THR A 37 0.71 4.83 2.42
N ASN A 38 0.99 5.49 1.30
CA ASN A 38 1.97 6.57 1.25
C ASN A 38 1.58 7.77 2.10
N SER A 39 0.32 8.22 2.06
CA SER A 39 -0.16 9.33 2.89
C SER A 39 -0.03 9.00 4.37
N THR A 40 -0.54 7.85 4.79
CA THR A 40 -0.57 7.45 6.19
C THR A 40 0.83 7.25 6.79
N PHE A 41 1.79 6.74 6.03
CA PHE A 41 3.17 6.62 6.51
C PHE A 41 3.96 7.94 6.47
N ARG A 42 3.57 8.90 5.62
CA ARG A 42 4.10 10.27 5.67
C ARG A 42 3.62 11.01 6.90
N GLU A 43 2.35 10.86 7.27
CA GLU A 43 1.74 11.51 8.44
C GLU A 43 2.42 11.09 9.75
N ILE A 44 2.90 9.85 9.86
CA ILE A 44 3.57 9.33 11.07
C ILE A 44 5.09 9.46 11.05
N GLN A 45 5.69 9.98 9.97
CA GLN A 45 7.14 9.94 9.75
C GLN A 45 7.93 10.68 10.84
N ASP A 46 7.40 11.81 11.30
CA ASP A 46 8.03 12.70 12.27
C ASP A 46 7.47 12.52 13.70
N GLU A 47 6.62 11.51 13.91
CA GLU A 47 6.09 11.17 15.24
C GLU A 47 7.18 10.55 16.11
N THR A 48 7.27 11.01 17.36
CA THR A 48 8.30 10.62 18.32
C THR A 48 7.73 9.95 19.56
N ASP A 49 6.41 10.04 19.79
CA ASP A 49 5.75 9.38 20.91
C ASP A 49 5.76 7.85 20.73
N PRO A 50 6.48 7.10 21.59
CA PRO A 50 6.57 5.64 21.48
C PRO A 50 5.20 4.94 21.66
N ALA A 51 4.27 5.52 22.43
CA ALA A 51 2.96 4.93 22.64
C ALA A 51 2.10 5.01 21.37
N ARG A 52 2.12 6.18 20.70
CA ARG A 52 1.45 6.36 19.40
C ARG A 52 2.04 5.48 18.32
N LEU A 53 3.37 5.37 18.25
CA LEU A 53 4.04 4.49 17.29
C LEU A 53 3.67 3.01 17.51
N ALA A 54 3.60 2.56 18.77
CA ALA A 54 3.19 1.20 19.08
C ALA A 54 1.73 0.92 18.70
N ALA A 55 0.82 1.86 18.99
CA ALA A 55 -0.59 1.76 18.61
C ALA A 55 -0.74 1.74 17.08
N PHE A 56 -0.07 2.65 16.37
CA PHE A 56 -0.04 2.71 14.91
C PHE A 56 0.46 1.39 14.32
N TYR A 57 1.59 0.87 14.82
CA TYR A 57 2.15 -0.38 14.32
C TYR A 57 1.19 -1.56 14.51
N ALA A 58 0.54 -1.67 15.66
CA ALA A 58 -0.44 -2.73 15.93
C ALA A 58 -1.65 -2.63 15.00
N GLU A 59 -2.21 -1.42 14.85
CA GLU A 59 -3.33 -1.17 13.94
C GLU A 59 -2.99 -1.52 12.49
N LYS A 60 -1.86 -1.03 11.98
CA LYS A 60 -1.43 -1.25 10.59
C LYS A 60 -1.01 -2.69 10.32
N SER A 61 -0.52 -3.41 11.33
CA SER A 61 -0.28 -4.85 11.22
C SER A 61 -1.57 -5.64 11.01
N ASN A 62 -2.65 -5.25 11.71
CA ASN A 62 -3.98 -5.85 11.50
C ASN A 62 -4.56 -5.46 10.13
N GLU A 63 -4.42 -4.20 9.74
CA GLU A 63 -4.86 -3.71 8.44
C GLU A 63 -4.14 -4.42 7.29
N LEU A 64 -2.83 -4.68 7.41
CA LEU A 64 -2.06 -5.45 6.44
C LEU A 64 -2.65 -6.87 6.25
N ALA A 65 -3.08 -7.52 7.33
CA ALA A 65 -3.68 -8.85 7.22
C ALA A 65 -5.02 -8.81 6.44
N VAL A 66 -5.83 -7.76 6.66
CA VAL A 66 -7.06 -7.53 5.89
C VAL A 66 -6.72 -7.24 4.43
N LEU A 67 -5.78 -6.33 4.18
CA LEU A 67 -5.36 -5.92 2.85
C LEU A 67 -4.88 -7.12 2.01
N LYS A 68 -4.11 -8.04 2.61
CA LYS A 68 -3.67 -9.29 1.96
C LYS A 68 -4.84 -10.17 1.52
N ARG A 69 -5.84 -10.37 2.39
CA ARG A 69 -7.03 -11.16 2.04
C ARG A 69 -7.83 -10.48 0.93
N SER A 70 -8.01 -9.17 1.02
CA SER A 70 -8.72 -8.38 0.00
C SER A 70 -8.02 -8.44 -1.35
N ALA A 71 -6.69 -8.39 -1.38
CA ALA A 71 -5.91 -8.53 -2.60
C ALA A 71 -6.13 -9.90 -3.26
N VAL A 72 -6.10 -10.99 -2.48
CA VAL A 72 -6.35 -12.35 -2.97
C VAL A 72 -7.77 -12.47 -3.54
N VAL A 73 -8.78 -12.01 -2.81
CA VAL A 73 -10.18 -12.03 -3.28
C VAL A 73 -10.33 -11.22 -4.58
N ASN A 74 -9.70 -10.05 -4.65
CA ASN A 74 -9.72 -9.22 -5.85
C ASN A 74 -9.02 -9.87 -7.05
N GLN A 75 -7.99 -10.68 -6.82
CA GLN A 75 -7.35 -11.47 -7.87
C GLN A 75 -8.25 -12.62 -8.34
N LEU A 76 -8.91 -13.33 -7.41
CA LEU A 76 -9.79 -14.46 -7.72
C LEU A 76 -11.03 -14.03 -8.51
N TYR A 77 -11.59 -12.87 -8.18
CA TYR A 77 -12.80 -12.32 -8.81
C TYR A 77 -12.51 -11.08 -9.66
N GLY A 78 -11.27 -10.94 -10.14
CA GLY A 78 -10.86 -9.83 -11.00
C GLY A 78 -11.54 -9.92 -12.36
N GLY A 79 -12.21 -8.85 -12.77
CA GLY A 79 -12.82 -8.72 -14.10
C GLY A 79 -11.82 -8.30 -15.18
N THR A 80 -12.34 -8.00 -16.37
CA THR A 80 -11.57 -7.40 -17.47
C THR A 80 -10.97 -6.05 -17.03
N ARG A 81 -9.82 -5.70 -17.60
CA ARG A 81 -9.19 -4.41 -17.33
C ARG A 81 -10.11 -3.26 -17.75
N LEU A 82 -10.04 -2.15 -17.02
CA LEU A 82 -10.80 -0.94 -17.37
C LEU A 82 -10.17 -0.26 -18.60
N VAL A 83 -10.96 0.52 -19.34
CA VAL A 83 -10.51 1.30 -20.50
C VAL A 83 -9.31 2.21 -20.15
N VAL A 84 -9.29 2.75 -18.93
CA VAL A 84 -8.20 3.60 -18.42
C VAL A 84 -6.88 2.84 -18.22
N GLU A 85 -6.89 1.51 -18.22
CA GLU A 85 -5.70 0.65 -18.10
C GLU A 85 -5.08 0.29 -19.46
N GLU A 86 -5.79 0.53 -20.57
CA GLU A 86 -5.38 0.11 -21.92
C GLU A 86 -4.51 1.14 -22.67
N GLN A 87 -4.11 2.23 -22.02
CA GLN A 87 -3.21 3.19 -22.66
C GLN A 87 -1.81 2.58 -22.80
N LYS A 88 -1.54 1.99 -23.98
CA LYS A 88 -0.16 1.77 -24.42
C LYS A 88 0.55 3.12 -24.32
N PRO A 89 1.72 3.21 -23.66
CA PRO A 89 2.48 4.45 -23.71
C PRO A 89 2.78 4.70 -25.19
N VAL A 90 2.18 5.75 -25.74
CA VAL A 90 2.59 6.29 -27.04
C VAL A 90 4.04 6.66 -26.81
N ARG A 91 4.96 5.83 -27.32
CA ARG A 91 6.35 6.23 -27.44
C ARG A 91 6.29 7.37 -28.43
N GLU A 92 6.36 8.61 -27.95
CA GLU A 92 6.67 9.75 -28.81
C GLU A 92 7.98 9.38 -29.49
N ARG A 93 7.86 8.93 -30.74
CA ARG A 93 8.98 8.76 -31.63
C ARG A 93 9.50 10.19 -31.76
N GLY A 94 10.65 10.45 -31.16
CA GLY A 94 11.34 11.72 -31.34
C GLY A 94 11.62 11.87 -32.83
N ASP A 95 10.73 12.59 -33.51
CA ASP A 95 10.93 13.03 -34.87
C ASP A 95 11.89 14.23 -34.78
N ILE A 96 13.15 13.90 -35.08
CA ILE A 96 14.24 14.69 -35.70
C ILE A 96 14.06 16.22 -35.68
#